data_AF-A0A810NEC3-F1
#
_entry.id   AF-A0A810NEC3-F1
#
_cell.length_a   1.000
_cell.length_b   1.000
_cell.length_c   1.000
_cell.angle_alpha   90.00
_cell.angle_beta   90.00
_cell.angle_gamma   90.00
#
_symmetry.space_group_name_H-M   'P 1'
#
loop_
_entity.id
_entity.type
_entity.pdbx_description
1 polymer ?
#
loop_
_entity_poly.entity_id
_entity_poly.type
_entity_poly.pdbx_seq_one_letter_code
_entity_poly.pdbx_strand_id
1 'polypeptide(L)'
;MVKGRVMDGRLDDDAKGTPSGGAVPTPPQQRLIDRGTELFRRIAPGAQLAHRLLPDDEGVVVVQPVRGGGSIYVAPDGSVLFAASAIPPHRALEAFRAGRRTPVDRFVEPGTTAAGERG
;
A
#
# COMPACT_ATOMS: atom_id res chain seq x y z
N MET A 1 15.36 -44.56 30.19
CA MET A 1 15.18 -44.18 28.77
C MET A 1 13.97 -43.25 28.71
N VAL A 2 14.11 -41.91 28.78
CA VAL A 2 14.26 -40.91 27.68
C VAL A 2 13.24 -41.13 26.55
N LYS A 3 12.37 -40.21 26.10
CA LYS A 3 12.20 -38.73 26.11
C LYS A 3 10.66 -38.46 26.06
N GLY A 4 10.05 -37.36 26.48
CA GLY A 4 10.42 -35.93 26.54
C GLY A 4 9.13 -35.18 26.15
N ARG A 5 8.34 -34.73 27.13
CA ARG A 5 8.18 -33.31 27.53
C ARG A 5 8.03 -32.35 26.34
N VAL A 6 6.84 -31.76 26.32
CA VAL A 6 6.43 -30.46 25.77
C VAL A 6 7.58 -29.49 25.43
N MET A 7 7.40 -28.76 24.32
CA MET A 7 7.78 -27.37 24.01
C MET A 7 8.23 -27.25 22.54
N ASP A 8 7.45 -26.51 21.73
CA ASP A 8 8.00 -25.33 21.07
C ASP A 8 6.84 -24.35 20.83
N GLY A 9 6.70 -23.41 21.76
CA GLY A 9 6.01 -22.18 21.47
C GLY A 9 6.92 -21.34 20.59
N ARG A 10 6.49 -21.05 19.37
CA ARG A 10 6.97 -19.89 18.64
C ARG A 10 5.80 -18.97 18.38
N LEU A 11 5.65 -18.04 19.32
CA LEU A 11 5.22 -16.68 19.04
C LEU A 11 6.13 -16.16 17.93
N ASP A 12 5.58 -15.93 16.75
CA ASP A 12 6.03 -14.81 15.93
C ASP A 12 4.87 -13.79 15.95
N ASP A 13 4.96 -12.91 16.95
CA ASP A 13 4.27 -11.63 17.02
C ASP A 13 4.70 -10.78 15.82
N ASP A 14 3.84 -10.61 14.81
CA ASP A 14 4.02 -9.53 13.84
C ASP A 14 2.67 -8.98 13.31
N ALA A 15 2.35 -7.81 13.86
CA ALA A 15 1.74 -6.66 13.19
C ALA A 15 0.26 -6.74 12.73
N LYS A 16 -0.63 -6.39 13.67
CA LYS A 16 -1.53 -5.21 13.60
C LYS A 16 -1.93 -4.75 12.17
N GLY A 17 -2.96 -5.38 11.62
CA GLY A 17 -3.67 -4.89 10.44
C GLY A 17 -4.87 -5.78 10.13
N THR A 18 -6.02 -5.53 10.77
CA THR A 18 -7.28 -6.22 10.46
C THR A 18 -7.56 -6.16 8.95
N PRO A 19 -7.65 -7.29 8.22
CA PRO A 19 -7.98 -7.26 6.80
C PRO A 19 -9.46 -6.89 6.65
N SER A 20 -9.73 -5.65 6.25
CA SER A 20 -11.07 -5.25 5.83
C SER A 20 -11.39 -5.88 4.46
N GLY A 21 -11.99 -7.07 4.46
CA GLY A 21 -12.79 -7.57 3.33
C GLY A 21 -12.24 -8.77 2.54
N GLY A 22 -12.38 -9.98 3.09
CA GLY A 22 -13.09 -11.11 2.45
C GLY A 22 -12.43 -11.97 1.36
N ALA A 23 -11.31 -11.59 0.74
CA ALA A 23 -10.67 -12.43 -0.27
C ALA A 23 -9.17 -12.55 -0.03
N VAL A 24 -8.67 -13.78 -0.02
CA VAL A 24 -7.23 -14.06 0.09
C VAL A 24 -6.57 -13.57 -1.21
N PRO A 25 -5.58 -12.65 -1.14
CA PRO A 25 -4.88 -12.19 -2.33
C PRO A 25 -4.17 -13.35 -3.01
N THR A 26 -4.23 -13.39 -4.34
CA THR A 26 -3.43 -14.33 -5.12
C THR A 26 -1.93 -13.97 -5.02
N PRO A 27 -0.99 -14.88 -5.30
CA PRO A 27 0.44 -14.56 -5.25
C PRO A 27 0.86 -13.35 -6.13
N PRO A 28 0.29 -13.12 -7.34
CA PRO A 28 0.49 -11.88 -8.08
C PRO A 28 -0.02 -10.65 -7.34
N GLN A 29 -1.25 -10.68 -6.80
CA GLN A 29 -1.82 -9.55 -6.06
C GLN A 29 -1.03 -9.26 -4.78
N GLN A 30 -0.50 -10.28 -4.11
CA GLN A 30 0.36 -10.12 -2.95
C GLN A 30 1.63 -9.32 -3.28
N ARG A 31 2.22 -9.54 -4.46
CA ARG A 31 3.36 -8.72 -4.93
C ARG A 31 2.96 -7.27 -5.18
N LEU A 32 1.75 -7.03 -5.71
CA LEU A 32 1.25 -5.67 -5.92
C LEU A 32 1.00 -4.96 -4.58
N ILE A 33 0.48 -5.68 -3.58
CA ILE A 33 0.27 -5.15 -2.22
C ILE A 33 1.61 -4.78 -1.60
N ASP A 34 2.59 -5.66 -1.68
CA ASP A 34 3.96 -5.42 -1.18
C ASP A 34 4.58 -4.19 -1.84
N ARG A 35 4.47 -4.09 -3.18
CA ARG A 35 4.97 -2.94 -3.94
C ARG A 35 4.29 -1.62 -3.54
N GLY A 36 2.97 -1.62 -3.41
CA GLY A 36 2.22 -0.44 -2.96
C GLY A 36 2.59 -0.04 -1.54
N THR A 37 2.78 -1.03 -0.66
CA THR A 37 3.21 -0.83 0.73
C THR A 37 4.61 -0.24 0.81
N GLU A 38 5.56 -0.76 0.03
CA GLU A 38 6.92 -0.23 -0.06
C GLU A 38 6.90 1.25 -0.47
N LEU A 39 6.18 1.59 -1.53
CA LEU A 39 6.07 2.97 -2.01
C LEU A 39 5.38 3.89 -0.99
N PHE A 40 4.35 3.39 -0.30
CA PHE A 40 3.68 4.16 0.75
C PHE A 40 4.61 4.43 1.93
N ARG A 41 5.42 3.43 2.33
CA ARG A 41 6.39 3.58 3.41
C ARG A 41 7.48 4.59 3.10
N ARG A 42 7.82 4.82 1.83
CA ARG A 42 8.75 5.89 1.42
C ARG A 42 8.19 7.29 1.68
N ILE A 43 6.88 7.49 1.57
CA ILE A 43 6.25 8.80 1.78
C ILE A 43 5.69 8.99 3.19
N ALA A 44 5.35 7.90 3.88
CA ALA A 44 4.79 7.91 5.22
C ALA A 44 5.32 6.69 6.01
N PRO A 45 6.57 6.74 6.51
CA PRO A 45 7.14 5.67 7.31
C PRO A 45 6.32 5.46 8.60
N GLY A 46 6.00 4.20 8.91
CA GLY A 46 5.21 3.85 10.10
C GLY A 46 3.70 4.08 9.99
N ALA A 47 3.20 4.50 8.83
CA ALA A 47 1.76 4.59 8.58
C ALA A 47 1.07 3.22 8.72
N GLN A 48 -0.11 3.21 9.34
CA GLN A 48 -1.00 2.05 9.27
C GLN A 48 -1.67 2.04 7.91
N LEU A 49 -1.45 0.97 7.14
CA LEU A 49 -1.95 0.81 5.79
C LEU A 49 -2.99 -0.30 5.76
N ALA A 50 -4.05 -0.08 5.00
CA ALA A 50 -5.01 -1.10 4.60
C ALA A 50 -4.88 -1.34 3.10
N HIS A 51 -5.34 -2.49 2.62
CA HIS A 51 -5.38 -2.78 1.18
C HIS A 51 -6.75 -3.31 0.78
N ARG A 52 -7.09 -3.14 -0.50
CA ARG A 52 -8.29 -3.70 -1.12
C ARG A 52 -7.94 -4.21 -2.52
N LEU A 53 -8.51 -5.35 -2.89
CA LEU A 53 -8.37 -5.93 -4.22
C LEU A 53 -9.32 -5.23 -5.21
N LEU A 54 -8.86 -5.04 -6.44
CA LEU A 54 -9.65 -4.54 -7.56
C LEU A 54 -9.91 -5.71 -8.52
N PRO A 55 -10.95 -6.53 -8.29
CA PRO A 55 -11.19 -7.73 -9.08
C PRO A 55 -11.44 -7.44 -10.57
N ASP A 56 -11.96 -6.26 -10.89
CA ASP A 56 -12.25 -5.81 -12.27
C ASP A 56 -11.00 -5.33 -13.03
N ASP A 57 -9.95 -4.92 -12.31
CA ASP A 57 -8.73 -4.34 -12.89
C ASP A 57 -7.48 -5.22 -12.66
N GLU A 58 -7.66 -6.39 -12.02
CA GLU A 58 -6.60 -7.29 -11.52
C GLU A 58 -5.54 -6.60 -10.62
N GLY A 59 -5.81 -5.36 -10.22
CA GLY A 59 -4.93 -4.52 -9.43
C GLY A 59 -5.28 -4.53 -7.95
N VAL A 60 -4.55 -3.72 -7.20
CA VAL A 60 -4.80 -3.52 -5.77
C VAL A 60 -4.71 -2.03 -5.42
N VAL A 61 -5.39 -1.65 -4.35
CA VAL A 61 -5.25 -0.32 -3.75
C VAL A 61 -4.77 -0.44 -2.33
N VAL A 62 -3.69 0.27 -2.01
CA VAL A 62 -3.16 0.44 -0.65
C VAL A 62 -3.58 1.81 -0.17
N VAL A 63 -4.37 1.87 0.90
CA VAL A 63 -4.92 3.10 1.47
C VAL A 63 -4.39 3.31 2.87
N GLN A 64 -4.06 4.55 3.20
CA GLN A 64 -3.83 4.97 4.56
C GLN A 64 -5.12 5.60 5.10
N PRO A 65 -5.89 4.91 5.97
CA PRO A 65 -7.19 5.38 6.44
C PRO A 65 -7.05 6.44 7.56
N VAL A 66 -6.29 7.51 7.31
CA VAL A 66 -6.10 8.63 8.24
C VAL A 66 -6.34 9.97 7.56
N ARG A 67 -6.63 11.00 8.35
CA ARG A 67 -6.84 12.36 7.84
C ARG A 67 -5.53 12.93 7.30
N GLY A 68 -5.51 13.32 6.02
CA GLY A 68 -4.30 13.77 5.33
C GLY A 68 -3.49 12.64 4.69
N GLY A 69 -3.98 11.40 4.73
CA GLY A 69 -3.35 10.27 4.03
C GLY A 69 -3.61 10.27 2.52
N GLY A 70 -3.46 9.10 1.92
CA GLY A 70 -3.70 8.89 0.51
C GLY A 70 -3.92 7.42 0.18
N SER A 71 -4.09 7.15 -1.10
CA SER A 71 -4.25 5.82 -1.66
C SER A 71 -3.28 5.62 -2.82
N ILE A 72 -2.63 4.48 -2.87
CA ILE A 72 -1.77 4.05 -3.98
C ILE A 72 -2.48 2.91 -4.69
N TYR A 73 -2.83 3.13 -5.94
CA TYR A 73 -3.35 2.10 -6.83
C TYR A 73 -2.17 1.46 -7.55
N VAL A 74 -2.12 0.14 -7.63
CA VAL A 74 -1.06 -0.64 -8.27
C VAL A 74 -1.68 -1.53 -9.33
N ALA A 75 -1.24 -1.36 -10.57
CA ALA A 75 -1.66 -2.12 -11.72
C ALA A 75 -0.91 -3.45 -11.82
N PRO A 76 -1.47 -4.46 -12.53
CA PRO A 76 -0.79 -5.73 -12.76
C PRO A 76 0.53 -5.57 -13.53
N ASP A 77 0.67 -4.53 -14.34
CA ASP A 77 1.93 -4.20 -15.05
C ASP A 77 3.01 -3.57 -14.13
N GLY A 78 2.67 -3.28 -12.88
CA GLY A 78 3.57 -2.67 -11.89
C GLY A 78 3.52 -1.15 -11.85
N SER A 79 2.82 -0.51 -12.80
CA SER A 79 2.58 0.93 -12.74
C SER A 79 1.65 1.31 -11.58
N VAL A 80 1.88 2.50 -11.02
CA VAL A 80 1.16 2.96 -9.83
C VAL A 80 0.47 4.29 -10.06
N LEU A 81 -0.55 4.61 -9.26
CA LEU A 81 -1.17 5.93 -9.21
C LEU A 81 -1.34 6.33 -7.74
N PHE A 82 -0.79 7.48 -7.36
CA PHE A 82 -1.05 8.09 -6.06
C PHE A 82 -2.28 8.99 -6.15
N ALA A 83 -3.23 8.80 -5.24
CA ALA A 83 -4.37 9.65 -5.03
C ALA A 83 -4.29 10.24 -3.62
N ALA A 84 -4.13 11.56 -3.52
CA ALA A 84 -4.21 12.27 -2.26
C ALA A 84 -5.61 12.11 -1.64
N SER A 85 -5.73 12.19 -0.31
CA SER A 85 -7.03 12.09 0.38
C SER A 85 -8.08 13.11 -0.07
N ALA A 86 -7.70 14.20 -0.74
CA ALA A 86 -8.64 15.16 -1.31
C ALA A 86 -9.36 14.62 -2.58
N ILE A 87 -8.79 13.61 -3.24
CA ILE A 87 -9.37 13.00 -4.44
C ILE A 87 -10.30 11.87 -4.00
N PRO A 88 -11.58 11.89 -4.40
CA PRO A 88 -12.49 10.81 -4.05
C PRO A 88 -12.10 9.51 -4.77
N PRO A 89 -12.32 8.34 -4.14
CA PRO A 89 -11.80 7.07 -4.63
C PRO A 89 -12.35 6.66 -6.00
N HIS A 90 -13.58 7.06 -6.34
CA HIS A 90 -14.14 6.81 -7.67
C HIS A 90 -13.38 7.57 -8.77
N ARG A 91 -13.04 8.86 -8.54
CA ARG A 91 -12.24 9.65 -9.49
C ARG A 91 -10.83 9.11 -9.65
N ALA A 92 -10.21 8.69 -8.54
CA ALA A 92 -8.89 8.07 -8.58
C ALA A 92 -8.91 6.75 -9.37
N LEU A 93 -9.93 5.92 -9.17
CA LEU A 93 -10.11 4.68 -9.91
C LEU A 93 -10.39 4.95 -11.40
N GLU A 94 -11.23 5.94 -11.75
CA GLU A 94 -11.44 6.35 -13.13
C GLU A 94 -10.13 6.81 -13.80
N ALA A 95 -9.34 7.64 -13.11
CA ALA A 95 -8.04 8.09 -13.62
C ALA A 95 -7.06 6.92 -13.82
N PHE A 96 -7.06 5.98 -12.89
CA PHE A 96 -6.28 4.75 -12.99
C PHE A 96 -6.73 3.89 -14.19
N ARG A 97 -8.03 3.71 -14.39
CA ARG A 97 -8.60 3.01 -15.55
C ARG A 97 -8.32 3.71 -16.87
N ALA A 98 -8.29 5.04 -16.86
CA ALA A 98 -7.91 5.85 -18.01
C ALA A 98 -6.40 5.80 -18.33
N GLY A 99 -5.62 5.00 -17.60
CA GLY A 99 -4.18 4.84 -17.82
C GLY A 99 -3.31 5.92 -17.18
N ARG A 100 -3.87 6.82 -16.36
CA ARG A 100 -3.01 7.74 -15.60
C ARG A 100 -2.18 6.97 -14.59
N ARG A 101 -0.90 7.31 -14.54
CA ARG A 101 0.08 6.75 -13.61
C ARG A 101 0.88 7.86 -12.97
N THR A 102 1.34 7.61 -11.76
CA THR A 102 2.28 8.43 -11.03
C THR A 102 3.67 7.82 -11.20
N PRO A 103 4.66 8.56 -11.70
CA PRO A 103 6.02 8.05 -11.77
C PRO A 103 6.54 7.73 -10.37
N VAL A 104 7.25 6.62 -10.22
CA VAL A 104 7.73 6.13 -8.91
C VAL A 104 8.65 7.13 -8.20
N ASP A 105 9.31 8.02 -8.96
CA ASP A 105 10.15 9.11 -8.45
C ASP A 105 9.37 10.16 -7.63
N ARG A 106 8.04 10.27 -7.83
CA ARG A 106 7.18 11.12 -7.00
C ARG A 106 6.95 10.55 -5.59
N PHE A 107 7.28 9.29 -5.34
CA PHE A 107 7.16 8.63 -4.03
C PHE A 107 8.45 8.75 -3.23
N VAL A 108 8.98 9.97 -3.16
CA VAL A 108 10.08 10.37 -2.29
C VAL A 108 9.51 11.01 -1.03
N GLU A 109 10.21 10.89 0.09
CA GLU A 109 9.81 11.50 1.36
C GLU A 109 9.37 12.96 1.15
N PRO A 110 8.29 13.41 1.81
CA PRO A 110 7.96 14.83 1.87
C PRO A 110 9.02 15.56 2.71
N GLY A 111 10.16 15.83 2.08
CA GLY A 111 11.35 16.39 2.71
C GLY A 111 12.48 16.77 1.75
N THR A 112 12.43 16.34 0.48
CA THR A 112 13.38 16.80 -0.54
C THR A 112 12.63 17.51 -1.67
N THR A 113 12.87 18.83 -1.78
CA THR A 113 12.27 19.83 -2.71
C THR A 113 10.95 20.46 -2.20
N ALA A 114 10.86 21.70 -1.72
CA ALA A 114 11.67 22.91 -1.94
C ALA A 114 11.83 23.76 -0.67
N ALA A 115 13.02 23.74 -0.08
CA ALA A 115 13.56 24.88 0.68
C ALA A 115 14.44 25.66 -0.29
N GLY A 116 13.83 26.57 -1.06
CA GLY A 116 14.56 27.30 -2.09
C GLY A 116 13.65 28.24 -2.86
N GLU A 117 13.07 29.22 -2.16
CA GLU A 117 12.83 30.57 -2.69
C GLU A 117 12.38 31.48 -1.53
N ARG A 118 13.38 32.00 -0.81
CA ARG A 118 13.31 33.34 -0.22
C ARG A 118 14.56 34.06 -0.67
N GLY A 119 14.43 34.77 -1.78
CA GLY A 119 15.33 35.83 -2.24
C GLY A 119 14.55 37.12 -2.27
#